data_AF-A0A1D7XLS3-F1
#
_entry.id   AF-A0A1D7XLS3-F1
#
_cell.length_a   1.000
_cell.length_b   1.000
_cell.length_c   1.000
_cell.angle_alpha   90.00
_cell.angle_beta   90.00
_cell.angle_gamma   90.00
#
_symmetry.space_group_name_H-M   'P 1'
#
loop_
_entity.id
_entity.type
_entity.pdbx_description
1 polymer ?
#
loop_
_entity_poly.entity_id
_entity_poly.type
_entity_poly.pdbx_seq_one_letter_code
_entity_poly.pdbx_strand_id
1 'polypeptide(L)'
;MRELNLSIQLKNIDLSGITFIEELNKVDEESKELQEALFVYMYSNINPQNENIKKAKHHVIEEFWDIVQANLGVLDKLGIKADEVMKGYSKHLAKLKDRPRVKED
;
A
#
# COMPACT_ATOMS: atom_id res chain seq x y z
N MET A 1 -20.89 1.57 4.70
CA MET A 1 -19.54 1.72 5.25
C MET A 1 -19.58 2.80 6.31
N ARG A 2 -19.00 2.59 7.50
CA ARG A 2 -18.79 3.71 8.44
C ARG A 2 -17.70 4.59 7.84
N GLU A 3 -17.98 5.88 7.63
CA GLU A 3 -16.92 6.84 7.31
C GLU A 3 -16.00 6.95 8.53
N LEU A 4 -14.76 6.50 8.37
CA LEU A 4 -13.70 6.80 9.32
C LEU A 4 -13.26 8.24 9.04
N ASN A 5 -13.61 9.18 9.92
CA ASN A 5 -13.08 10.55 9.93
C ASN A 5 -11.65 10.54 10.45
N LEU A 6 -10.73 9.95 9.69
CA LEU A 6 -9.30 9.95 9.98
C LEU A 6 -8.59 10.96 9.08
N SER A 7 -7.92 11.94 9.67
CA SER A 7 -6.94 12.77 8.97
C SER A 7 -5.65 11.97 8.80
N ILE A 8 -5.57 11.18 7.73
CA ILE A 8 -4.35 10.43 7.38
C ILE A 8 -3.38 11.37 6.65
N GLN A 9 -2.11 11.30 7.00
CA GLN A 9 -1.03 12.06 6.36
C GLN A 9 0.12 11.12 6.02
N LEU A 10 0.48 11.03 4.74
CA LEU A 10 1.72 10.39 4.31
C LEU A 10 2.92 11.23 4.77
N LYS A 11 4.04 10.56 5.05
CA LYS A 11 5.28 11.21 5.50
C LYS A 11 6.47 10.60 4.76
N ASN A 12 7.37 11.45 4.27
CA ASN A 12 8.67 11.00 3.81
C ASN A 12 9.51 10.53 5.02
N ILE A 13 10.42 9.59 4.77
CA ILE A 13 11.47 9.18 5.71
C ILE A 13 12.83 9.69 5.21
N ASP A 14 13.84 9.72 6.08
CA ASP A 14 15.19 10.10 5.66
C ASP A 14 15.80 8.97 4.81
N LEU A 15 16.02 9.27 3.54
CA LEU A 15 16.64 8.36 2.57
C LEU A 15 18.00 8.88 2.09
N SER A 16 18.62 9.85 2.76
CA SER A 16 19.85 10.51 2.27
C SER A 16 20.98 9.54 1.90
N GLY A 17 21.07 8.38 2.55
CA GLY A 17 22.05 7.33 2.26
C GLY A 17 21.63 6.28 1.22
N ILE A 18 20.42 6.35 0.67
CA ILE A 18 19.86 5.36 -0.25
C ILE A 18 19.81 5.92 -1.68
N THR A 19 20.09 5.10 -2.67
CA THR A 19 20.02 5.47 -4.09
C THR A 19 18.62 5.28 -4.67
N PHE A 20 18.37 5.87 -5.84
CA PHE A 20 17.12 5.64 -6.57
C PHE A 20 16.90 4.16 -6.94
N ILE A 21 17.96 3.47 -7.34
CA ILE A 21 17.88 2.04 -7.72
C ILE A 21 17.60 1.16 -6.51
N GLU A 22 18.16 1.47 -5.34
CA GLU A 22 17.86 0.75 -4.10
C GLU A 22 16.38 0.92 -3.68
N GLU A 23 15.80 2.11 -3.83
CA GLU A 23 14.36 2.31 -3.59
C GLU A 23 13.48 1.54 -4.60
N LEU A 24 13.89 1.43 -5.87
CA LEU A 24 13.19 0.58 -6.84
C LEU A 24 13.26 -0.90 -6.44
N ASN A 25 14.43 -1.37 -6.01
CA ASN A 25 14.58 -2.74 -5.51
C ASN A 25 13.72 -2.97 -4.25
N LYS A 26 13.59 -1.95 -3.39
CA LYS A 26 12.72 -2.01 -2.22
C LYS A 26 11.25 -2.14 -2.62
N VAL A 27 10.78 -1.42 -3.63
CA VAL A 27 9.41 -1.63 -4.17
C VAL A 27 9.19 -3.07 -4.65
N ASP A 28 10.18 -3.68 -5.30
CA ASP A 28 10.10 -5.09 -5.73
C ASP A 28 10.09 -6.08 -4.56
N GLU A 29 10.82 -5.79 -3.48
CA GLU A 29 10.82 -6.55 -2.22
C GLU A 29 9.45 -6.50 -1.56
N GLU A 30 8.96 -5.29 -1.26
CA GLU A 30 7.66 -5.06 -0.62
C GLU A 30 6.50 -5.60 -1.46
N SER A 31 6.61 -5.55 -2.79
CA SER A 31 5.62 -6.17 -3.67
C SER A 31 5.55 -7.69 -3.53
N LYS A 32 6.67 -8.36 -3.24
CA LYS A 32 6.68 -9.81 -3.00
C LYS A 32 6.14 -10.11 -1.61
N GLU A 33 6.53 -9.35 -0.60
CA GLU A 33 6.07 -9.52 0.79
C GLU A 33 4.54 -9.37 0.89
N LEU A 34 3.96 -8.35 0.25
CA LEU A 34 2.50 -8.23 0.16
C LEU A 34 1.84 -9.43 -0.56
N GLN A 35 2.42 -9.91 -1.65
CA GLN A 35 1.87 -11.07 -2.37
C GLN A 35 1.88 -12.32 -1.48
N GLU A 36 2.98 -12.57 -0.77
CA GLU A 36 3.10 -13.67 0.17
C GLU A 36 2.11 -13.55 1.32
N ALA A 37 1.97 -12.36 1.92
CA ALA A 37 0.99 -12.11 2.98
C ALA A 37 -0.45 -12.34 2.50
N LEU A 38 -0.78 -11.94 1.26
CA LEU A 38 -2.08 -12.20 0.65
C LEU A 38 -2.34 -13.70 0.49
N PHE A 39 -1.36 -14.49 0.05
CA PHE A 39 -1.50 -15.95 -0.06
C PHE A 39 -1.72 -16.60 1.32
N VAL A 40 -0.95 -16.20 2.33
CA VAL A 40 -1.11 -16.68 3.71
C VAL A 40 -2.50 -16.35 4.25
N TYR A 41 -2.98 -15.12 4.03
CA TYR A 41 -4.31 -14.71 4.47
C TYR A 41 -5.42 -15.48 3.75
N MET A 42 -5.32 -15.63 2.42
CA MET A 42 -6.27 -16.41 1.63
C MET A 42 -6.34 -17.85 2.12
N TYR A 43 -5.20 -18.52 2.31
CA TYR A 43 -5.15 -19.89 2.82
C TYR A 43 -5.75 -19.99 4.23
N SER A 44 -5.42 -19.04 5.11
CA SER A 44 -5.95 -19.01 6.47
C SER A 44 -7.46 -18.81 6.51
N ASN A 45 -8.02 -18.07 5.54
CA ASN A 45 -9.45 -17.77 5.46
C ASN A 45 -10.30 -18.93 4.91
N ILE A 46 -9.69 -19.96 4.30
CA ILE A 46 -10.41 -21.16 3.84
C ILE A 46 -10.84 -22.04 5.02
N ASN A 47 -10.15 -21.96 6.17
CA ASN A 47 -10.50 -22.73 7.37
C ASN A 47 -11.10 -21.81 8.46
N PRO A 48 -12.42 -21.88 8.72
CA PRO A 48 -13.11 -21.01 9.68
C PRO A 48 -12.62 -21.12 11.12
N GLN A 49 -11.93 -22.22 11.47
CA GLN A 49 -11.39 -22.46 12.82
C GLN A 49 -9.92 -22.01 12.97
N ASN A 50 -9.35 -21.34 11.96
CA ASN A 50 -7.97 -20.88 12.03
C ASN A 50 -7.84 -19.62 12.90
N GLU A 51 -7.36 -19.80 14.13
CA GLU A 51 -7.12 -18.72 15.09
C GLU A 51 -6.10 -17.67 14.58
N ASN A 52 -5.27 -18.02 13.60
CA ASN A 52 -4.27 -17.12 13.02
C ASN A 52 -4.82 -16.13 12.00
N ILE A 53 -6.11 -16.19 11.65
CA ILE A 53 -6.67 -15.32 10.61
C ILE A 53 -6.55 -13.82 10.93
N LYS A 54 -6.66 -13.45 12.21
CA LYS A 54 -6.48 -12.06 12.65
C LYS A 54 -5.05 -11.59 12.44
N LYS A 55 -4.07 -12.43 12.75
CA LYS A 55 -2.64 -12.14 12.55
C LYS A 55 -2.33 -12.00 11.06
N ALA A 56 -2.81 -12.94 10.24
CA ALA A 56 -2.63 -12.88 8.79
C ALA A 56 -3.28 -11.62 8.19
N LYS A 57 -4.46 -11.22 8.66
CA LYS A 57 -5.11 -9.97 8.24
C LYS A 57 -4.29 -8.74 8.60
N HIS A 58 -3.72 -8.70 9.81
CA HIS A 58 -2.89 -7.58 10.26
C HIS A 58 -1.63 -7.45 9.39
N HIS A 59 -0.97 -8.58 9.13
CA HIS A 59 0.21 -8.66 8.28
C HIS A 59 -0.07 -8.12 6.87
N VAL A 60 -1.17 -8.52 6.22
CA VAL A 60 -1.53 -7.95 4.90
C VAL A 60 -1.70 -6.42 4.92
N ILE A 61 -2.23 -5.87 6.02
CA ILE A 61 -2.40 -4.41 6.13
C ILE A 61 -1.05 -3.72 6.32
N GLU A 62 -0.14 -4.31 7.10
CA GLU A 62 1.24 -3.85 7.29
C GLU A 62 1.97 -3.77 5.95
N GLU A 63 2.05 -4.90 5.23
CA GLU A 63 2.72 -4.99 3.92
C GLU A 63 2.12 -4.05 2.86
N PHE A 64 0.82 -3.76 2.94
CA PHE A 64 0.21 -2.77 2.06
C PHE A 64 0.77 -1.37 2.31
N TRP A 65 0.97 -1.00 3.58
CA TRP A 65 1.55 0.30 3.93
C TRP A 65 3.04 0.35 3.62
N ASP A 66 3.76 -0.75 3.70
CA ASP A 66 5.18 -0.79 3.33
C ASP A 66 5.37 -0.57 1.82
N ILE A 67 4.50 -1.14 0.96
CA ILE A 67 4.46 -0.77 -0.47
C ILE A 67 4.16 0.71 -0.67
N VAL A 68 3.21 1.28 0.08
CA VAL A 68 2.91 2.72 -0.03
C VAL A 68 4.16 3.54 0.32
N GLN A 69 4.88 3.15 1.37
CA GLN A 69 6.09 3.83 1.83
C GLN A 69 7.24 3.69 0.84
N ALA A 70 7.49 2.50 0.28
CA ALA A 70 8.53 2.27 -0.72
C ALA A 70 8.28 3.07 -2.00
N ASN A 71 7.03 3.11 -2.49
CA ASN A 71 6.69 3.95 -3.63
C ASN A 71 6.85 5.44 -3.33
N LEU A 72 6.54 5.86 -2.10
CA LEU A 72 6.79 7.24 -1.66
C LEU A 72 8.29 7.56 -1.62
N GLY A 73 9.14 6.59 -1.25
CA GLY A 73 10.60 6.73 -1.29
C GLY A 73 11.14 6.92 -2.71
N VAL A 74 10.65 6.14 -3.68
CA VAL A 74 10.96 6.34 -5.11
C VAL A 74 10.57 7.75 -5.58
N LEU A 75 9.37 8.22 -5.23
CA LEU A 75 8.91 9.57 -5.57
C LEU A 75 9.78 10.65 -4.92
N ASP A 76 10.19 10.45 -3.67
CA ASP A 76 11.05 11.37 -2.93
C ASP A 76 12.40 11.58 -3.63
N LYS A 77 12.97 10.51 -4.20
CA LYS A 77 14.20 10.55 -5.01
C LYS A 77 14.07 11.33 -6.30
N LEU A 78 12.85 11.50 -6.80
CA LEU A 78 12.53 12.36 -7.95
C LEU A 78 12.14 13.79 -7.54
N GLY A 79 12.23 14.10 -6.24
CA GLY A 79 11.86 15.41 -5.69
C GLY A 79 10.37 15.59 -5.46
N ILE A 80 9.56 14.53 -5.58
CA ILE A 80 8.11 14.57 -5.36
C ILE A 80 7.83 14.19 -3.89
N LYS A 81 7.36 15.15 -3.10
CA LYS A 81 7.17 14.96 -1.65
C LYS A 81 5.78 14.41 -1.29
N ALA A 82 5.65 13.89 -0.07
CA ALA A 82 4.41 13.27 0.41
C ALA A 82 3.22 14.26 0.41
N ASP A 83 3.44 15.53 0.71
CA ASP A 83 2.40 16.56 0.67
C ASP A 83 1.89 16.80 -0.76
N GLU A 84 2.74 16.68 -1.77
CA GLU A 84 2.37 16.75 -3.18
C GLU A 84 1.52 15.55 -3.61
N VAL A 85 1.90 14.34 -3.19
CA VAL A 85 1.10 13.13 -3.40
C VAL A 85 -0.28 13.27 -2.76
N MET A 86 -0.35 13.79 -1.53
CA MET A 86 -1.61 13.99 -0.79
C MET A 86 -2.53 15.00 -1.50
N LYS A 87 -2.02 16.04 -2.17
CA LYS A 87 -2.83 16.96 -2.99
C LYS A 87 -3.55 16.23 -4.14
N GLY A 88 -3.01 15.10 -4.61
CA GLY A 88 -3.62 14.25 -5.64
C GLY A 88 -4.81 13.41 -5.16
N TYR A 89 -5.02 13.27 -3.84
CA TYR A 89 -6.03 12.36 -3.28
C TYR A 89 -7.46 12.69 -3.73
N SER A 90 -7.83 13.98 -3.79
CA SER A 90 -9.16 14.39 -4.26
C SER A 90 -9.43 13.94 -5.71
N LYS A 91 -8.42 14.03 -6.59
CA LYS A 91 -8.51 13.52 -7.97
C LYS A 91 -8.60 11.99 -8.01
N HIS A 92 -7.87 11.30 -7.14
CA HIS A 92 -7.98 9.85 -6.98
C HIS A 92 -9.40 9.44 -6.56
N LEU A 93 -10.00 10.11 -5.56
CA LEU A 93 -11.37 9.87 -5.12
C LEU A 93 -12.40 10.05 -6.24
N ALA A 94 -12.20 11.02 -7.13
CA ALA A 94 -13.05 11.17 -8.32
C ALA A 94 -12.91 9.96 -9.25
N LYS A 95 -11.67 9.55 -9.58
CA LYS A 95 -11.40 8.37 -10.43
C LYS A 95 -11.98 7.07 -9.86
N LEU A 96 -12.06 6.92 -8.53
CA LEU A 96 -12.67 5.73 -7.90
C LEU A 96 -14.17 5.58 -8.22
N LYS A 97 -14.87 6.69 -8.49
CA LYS A 97 -16.28 6.67 -8.89
C LYS A 97 -16.45 6.07 -10.28
N ASP A 98 -15.50 6.35 -11.17
CA ASP A 98 -15.52 5.96 -12.57
C ASP A 98 -14.81 4.62 -12.82
N ARG A 99 -14.22 4.00 -11.80
CA ARG A 99 -13.45 2.77 -11.96
C ARG A 99 -14.40 1.61 -12.35
N PRO A 100 -14.23 0.99 -13.53
CA PRO A 100 -15.09 -0.11 -13.97
C PRO A 100 -15.09 -1.25 -12.95
N ARG A 101 -16.28 -1.77 -12.66
CA ARG A 101 -16.49 -2.88 -11.69
C ARG A 101 -16.92 -4.18 -12.35
N VAL A 102 -17.18 -4.12 -13.65
CA VAL A 102 -17.57 -5.25 -14.49
C VAL A 102 -16.54 -5.30 -15.61
N LYS A 103 -16.06 -6.51 -15.95
CA LYS A 103 -15.24 -6.69 -17.15
C LYS A 103 -16.09 -6.26 -18.34
N GLU A 104 -15.56 -5.37 -19.18
CA GLU A 104 -16.12 -5.17 -20.51
C GLU A 104 -15.89 -6.48 -21.29
N ASP A 105 -16.95 -6.98 -21.92
CA ASP A 105 -16.96 -8.21 -22.72
C ASP A 105 -16.08 -8.10 -23.97
#